data_AF-A0A0S4UD45-F1
#
_entry.id   AF-A0A0S4UD45-F1
#
_cell.length_a   1.000
_cell.length_b   1.000
_cell.length_c   1.000
_cell.angle_alpha   90.00
_cell.angle_beta   90.00
_cell.angle_gamma   90.00
#
_symmetry.space_group_name_H-M   'P 1'
#
loop_
_entity.id
_entity.type
_entity.pdbx_description
1 polymer ?
#
loop_
_entity_poly.entity_id
_entity_poly.type
_entity_poly.pdbx_seq_one_letter_code
_entity_poly.pdbx_strand_id
1 'polypeptide(L)' 'MTVAVVLAGLIPIMWSHGTGSEVMQRIAAPMVGGMVTAPLLSLFVVPAVYLLLRRRSVSSFSQPR' A
#
# COMPACT_ATOMS: atom_id res chain seq x y z
N MET A 1 9.83 5.64 -6.12
CA MET A 1 11.02 4.78 -6.26
C MET A 1 10.73 3.35 -5.84
N THR A 2 10.38 3.08 -4.58
CA THR A 2 10.19 1.73 -4.01
C THR A 2 9.16 0.87 -4.76
N VAL A 3 7.95 1.39 -4.99
CA VAL A 3 6.87 0.64 -5.67
C VAL A 3 7.27 0.24 -7.09
N ALA A 4 7.88 1.17 -7.83
CA ALA A 4 8.32 0.92 -9.20
C ALA A 4 9.39 -0.19 -9.26
N VAL A 5 10.35 -0.19 -8.34
CA VAL A 5 11.40 -1.22 -8.28
C VAL A 5 10.81 -2.60 -7.96
N VAL A 6 9.88 -2.68 -7.00
CA VAL A 6 9.25 -3.95 -6.62
C VAL A 6 8.39 -4.51 -7.75
N LEU A 7 7.60 -3.67 -8.42
CA LEU A 7 6.82 -4.09 -9.58
C LEU A 7 7.73 -4.56 -10.73
N ALA A 8 8.80 -3.82 -11.03
CA ALA A 8 9.76 -4.20 -12.06
C ALA A 8 10.44 -5.56 -11.77
N GLY A 9 10.73 -5.87 -10.50
CA GLY A 9 11.31 -7.16 -10.10
C GLY A 9 10.32 -8.32 -10.09
N LEU A 10 9.03 -8.07 -9.86
CA LEU A 10 7.97 -9.09 -9.80
C LEU A 10 7.36 -9.41 -11.17
N ILE A 11 7.37 -8.46 -12.11
CA ILE A 11 6.83 -8.62 -13.46
C ILE A 11 7.40 -9.87 -14.20
N PRO A 12 8.72 -10.13 -14.21
CA PRO A 12 9.28 -11.31 -14.88
C PRO A 12 8.84 -12.63 -14.25
N ILE A 13 8.63 -12.64 -12.93
CA ILE A 13 8.17 -13.83 -12.19
C ILE A 13 6.75 -14.17 -12.65
N MET A 14 5.90 -13.16 -12.85
CA MET A 14 4.54 -13.36 -13.36
C MET A 14 4.51 -13.90 -14.79
N TRP A 15 5.47 -13.57 -15.64
CA TRP A 15 5.57 -14.08 -17.01
C TRP A 15 6.41 -15.35 -17.15
N SER A 16 7.00 -15.86 -16.07
CA SER A 16 7.80 -17.08 -16.12
C SER A 16 6.91 -18.30 -16.40
N HIS A 17 7.30 -19.14 -17.37
CA HIS A 17 6.61 -20.40 -17.69
C HIS A 17 7.62 -21.54 -17.55
N GLY A 18 7.53 -22.28 -16.45
CA GLY A 18 8.43 -23.37 -16.11
C GLY A 18 7.92 -24.14 -14.90
N THR A 19 8.50 -25.32 -14.63
CA THR A 19 8.19 -26.13 -13.44
C THR A 19 8.40 -25.31 -12.16
N GLY A 20 7.36 -25.19 -11.34
CA GLY A 20 7.38 -24.38 -10.10
C GLY A 20 6.90 -22.92 -10.27
N SER A 21 6.70 -22.44 -11.50
CA SER A 21 6.16 -21.10 -11.76
C SER A 21 4.77 -20.91 -11.15
N GLU A 22 3.93 -21.95 -11.17
CA GLU A 22 2.58 -21.87 -10.64
C GLU A 22 2.56 -21.52 -9.14
N VAL A 23 3.53 -22.02 -8.37
CA VAL A 23 3.68 -21.69 -6.94
C VAL A 23 4.21 -20.27 -6.78
N MET A 24 5.23 -19.89 -7.57
CA MET A 24 5.82 -18.56 -7.50
C MET A 24 4.84 -17.46 -7.91
N GLN A 25 4.02 -17.68 -8.94
CA GLN A 25 2.98 -16.76 -9.38
C GLN A 25 1.91 -16.55 -8.30
N ARG A 26 1.50 -17.61 -7.58
CA ARG A 26 0.53 -17.50 -6.47
C ARG A 26 1.05 -16.67 -5.30
N ILE A 27 2.35 -16.63 -5.08
CA ILE A 27 2.99 -15.78 -4.07
C ILE A 27 3.17 -14.34 -4.60
N ALA A 28 3.61 -14.20 -5.85
CA ALA A 28 3.90 -12.90 -6.46
C ALA A 28 2.65 -12.07 -6.78
N ALA A 29 1.55 -12.71 -7.21
CA ALA A 29 0.30 -12.03 -7.58
C ALA A 29 -0.28 -11.15 -6.45
N PRO A 30 -0.48 -11.64 -5.21
CA PRO A 30 -0.95 -10.80 -4.11
C PRO A 30 0.07 -9.71 -3.72
N MET A 31 1.37 -9.98 -3.86
CA MET A 31 2.40 -8.95 -3.60
C MET A 31 2.31 -7.80 -4.59
N VAL A 32 2.13 -8.07 -5.88
CA VAL A 32 1.93 -7.04 -6.91
C VAL A 32 0.66 -6.25 -6.63
N GLY A 33 -0.47 -6.93 -6.37
CA GLY A 33 -1.73 -6.27 -6.05
C GLY A 33 -1.63 -5.38 -4.80
N GLY A 34 -0.97 -5.88 -3.75
CA GLY A 34 -0.72 -5.14 -2.51
C GLY A 34 0.17 -3.93 -2.73
N MET A 35 1.22 -4.05 -3.53
CA MET A 35 2.13 -2.94 -3.81
C MET A 35 1.54 -1.86 -4.72
N VAL A 36 0.48 -2.16 -5.47
CA VAL A 36 -0.28 -1.13 -6.18
C VAL A 36 -1.28 -0.46 -5.24
N THR A 37 -2.05 -1.25 -4.50
CA THR A 37 -3.18 -0.75 -3.70
C THR A 37 -2.74 -0.08 -2.41
N ALA A 38 -1.77 -0.63 -1.67
CA ALA A 38 -1.36 -0.11 -0.38
C ALA A 38 -0.75 1.30 -0.42
N PRO A 39 0.13 1.65 -1.38
CA PRO A 39 0.66 3.01 -1.46
C PRO A 39 -0.41 4.01 -1.89
N LEU A 40 -1.30 3.64 -2.81
CA LEU A 40 -2.44 4.47 -3.20
C LEU A 40 -3.32 4.75 -1.98
N LEU A 41 -3.78 3.70 -1.30
CA LEU A 41 -4.55 3.82 -0.07
C LEU A 41 -3.80 4.64 0.97
N SER A 42 -2.51 4.40 1.19
CA SER A 42 -1.71 5.13 2.18
C SER A 42 -1.65 6.62 1.87
N LEU A 43 -1.41 7.00 0.60
CA LEU A 43 -1.35 8.39 0.18
C LEU A 43 -2.67 9.15 0.38
N PHE A 44 -3.82 8.47 0.36
CA PHE A 44 -5.13 9.11 0.57
C PHE A 44 -5.65 8.95 2.01
N VAL A 45 -5.57 7.76 2.57
CA VAL A 45 -6.13 7.39 3.88
C VAL A 45 -5.32 8.00 5.01
N VAL A 46 -3.98 7.95 4.95
CA VAL A 46 -3.14 8.53 6.02
C VAL A 46 -3.40 10.02 6.22
N PRO A 47 -3.40 10.89 5.18
CA PRO A 47 -3.71 12.30 5.39
C PRO A 47 -5.16 12.53 5.81
N ALA A 48 -6.12 11.78 5.28
CA ALA A 48 -7.53 11.90 5.66
C ALA A 48 -7.72 11.60 7.16
N VAL A 49 -7.13 10.51 7.66
CA VAL A 49 -7.16 10.13 9.07
C VAL A 49 -6.41 11.15 9.93
N TYR A 50 -5.23 11.61 9.49
CA TYR A 50 -4.46 12.63 10.20
C TYR A 50 -5.26 13.93 10.39
N LEU A 51 -5.94 14.42 9.35
CA LEU A 51 -6.77 15.62 9.43
C LEU A 51 -7.98 15.41 10.34
N LEU A 52 -8.61 14.23 10.30
CA LEU A 52 -9.75 13.91 11.15
C LEU A 52 -9.36 13.89 12.64
N LEU A 53 -8.25 13.24 12.96
CA LEU A 53 -7.72 13.19 14.33
C LEU A 53 -7.28 14.58 14.81
N ARG A 54 -6.61 15.36 13.95
CA ARG A 54 -6.16 16.72 14.29
C ARG A 54 -7.33 17.66 14.55
N ARG A 55 -8.43 17.57 13.76
CA ARG A 55 -9.66 18.34 14.02
C ARG A 55 -10.26 18.01 15.39
N ARG A 56 -10.33 16.72 15.77
CA ARG A 56 -10.82 16.28 17.09
C ARG A 56 -9.94 16.75 18.24
N SER A 57 -8.62 16.72 18.06
CA SER A 57 -7.66 17.17 19.08
C SER A 57 -7.79 18.68 19.34
N VAL A 58 -7.93 19.50 18.29
CA VAL A 58 -8.09 20.96 18.44
C VAL A 58 -9.41 21.33 19.13
N SER A 59 -10.52 20.63 18.84
CA SER A 59 -11.80 20.84 19.53
C SER A 59 -11.79 20.49 21.02
N SER A 60 -10.83 19.68 21.49
CA SER A 60 -10.74 19.28 22.90
C SER A 60 -9.98 20.28 23.78
N PHE A 61 -9.27 21.26 23.19
CA PHE A 61 -8.48 22.24 23.95
C PHE A 61 -9.15 23.63 24.05
N SER A 62 -10.33 23.80 23.45
CA SER A 62 -11.10 25.06 23.44
C SER A 62 -12.15 25.16 24.56
N GLN A 63 -12.06 24.36 25.62
CA GLN A 63 -12.79 24.64 26.87
C GLN A 63 -11.84 25.24 27.91
N PRO A 64 -11.54 26.54 27.85
CA PRO A 64 -11.18 27.28 29.05
C PRO A 64 -12.49 27.50 29.84
N ARG A 65 -12.62 26.78 30.96
CA ARG A 65 -13.53 27.19 32.03
C ARG A 65 -12.82 28.20 32.91
#